data_AF-A0AAP0GDG9-F1
#
_entry.id   AF-A0AAP0GDG9-F1
#
_cell.length_a   1.000
_cell.length_b   1.000
_cell.length_c   1.000
_cell.angle_alpha   90.00
_cell.angle_beta   90.00
_cell.angle_gamma   90.00
#
_symmetry.space_group_name_H-M   'P 1'
#
loop_
_entity.id
_entity.type
_entity.pdbx_description
1 polymer ?
#
loop_
_entity_poly.entity_id
_entity_poly.type
_entity_poly.pdbx_seq_one_letter_code
_entity_poly.pdbx_strand_id
1 'polypeptide(L)'
;MGCCHSRLEGKEAISRCKARRRYMRQLSEGRQAFAAAHSLYLHFLRSTGAALLQISNAEAQLQQWPPSPSPHLPSPSTHSPSPPSPPLTNCELTREEKEKRLNLLRRQEANGADYFKVEKNKREIERLESKLMVSCQAIETTSIEIVRLREAELFPQLLDLINGLMCMWRVMYECHQVQTHIVQQLSYLNSPSTTTSPTSDLHRQATLQLESEIENWHSAFCSLIKSQRDYIHALAGWLRLSLFQCPHNQLEKNRLNSEIFALCEEWQLALDRVPDKVASEGIKSFLNVIHAVVVQQADEHRQKKRSDSAFKELEKRSKELRSLENRYGPYSSKEKKAKVDALKMKADEEKNKYEKSSGITRAMTLNNLQTGFPNLFQAMTGFSSVFVQAYSSVYNHRMSSALPLTSIEF
;
A
#
# COMPACT_ATOMS: atom_id res chain seq x y z
N MET A 1 29.33 -14.98 -45.01
CA MET A 1 29.24 -13.95 -43.94
C MET A 1 27.95 -13.98 -43.10
N GLY A 2 27.08 -15.01 -43.19
CA GLY A 2 25.79 -15.07 -42.44
C GLY A 2 25.80 -15.69 -41.03
N CYS A 3 26.95 -16.16 -40.51
CA CYS A 3 27.02 -16.87 -39.22
C CYS A 3 27.08 -15.93 -37.99
N CYS A 4 27.64 -14.72 -38.15
CA CYS A 4 27.69 -13.74 -37.05
C CYS A 4 26.32 -13.10 -36.79
N HIS A 5 25.54 -12.85 -37.84
CA HIS A 5 24.22 -12.24 -37.74
C HIS A 5 23.21 -13.18 -37.06
N SER A 6 23.15 -14.45 -37.49
CA SER A 6 22.29 -15.47 -36.88
C SER A 6 22.64 -15.79 -35.42
N ARG A 7 23.92 -15.70 -35.04
CA ARG A 7 24.39 -15.86 -33.66
C ARG A 7 24.03 -14.65 -32.78
N LEU A 8 24.00 -13.43 -33.35
CA LEU A 8 23.58 -12.21 -32.65
C LEU A 8 22.05 -12.17 -32.44
N GLU A 9 21.28 -12.49 -33.48
CA GLU A 9 19.81 -12.65 -33.40
C GLU A 9 19.41 -13.72 -32.37
N GLY A 10 20.13 -14.85 -32.33
CA GLY A 10 19.94 -15.88 -31.33
C GLY A 10 20.16 -15.37 -29.90
N LYS A 11 21.22 -14.61 -29.65
CA LYS A 11 21.50 -14.03 -28.32
C LYS A 11 20.43 -13.01 -27.89
N GLU A 12 19.96 -12.19 -28.82
CA GLU A 12 18.91 -11.21 -28.54
C GLU A 12 17.58 -11.88 -28.23
N ALA A 13 17.19 -12.90 -28.99
CA ALA A 13 15.98 -13.69 -28.73
C ALA A 13 16.02 -14.34 -27.33
N ILE A 14 17.16 -14.92 -26.94
CA ILE A 14 17.35 -15.52 -25.61
C ILE A 14 17.25 -14.47 -24.51
N SER A 15 17.86 -13.31 -24.70
CA SER A 15 17.78 -12.19 -23.76
C SER A 15 16.33 -11.73 -23.55
N ARG A 16 15.58 -11.55 -24.64
CA ARG A 16 14.15 -11.20 -24.61
C ARG A 16 13.31 -12.26 -23.88
N CYS A 17 13.54 -13.55 -24.14
CA CYS A 17 12.86 -14.64 -23.43
C CYS A 17 13.16 -14.63 -21.92
N LYS A 18 14.42 -14.40 -21.54
CA LYS A 18 14.80 -14.24 -20.13
C LYS A 18 14.11 -13.05 -19.49
N ALA A 19 14.03 -11.92 -20.19
CA ALA A 19 13.35 -10.72 -19.72
C ALA A 19 11.84 -10.95 -19.55
N ARG A 20 11.15 -11.55 -20.53
CA ARG A 20 9.73 -11.93 -20.40
C ARG A 20 9.48 -12.82 -19.19
N ARG A 21 10.34 -13.81 -18.94
CA ARG A 21 10.26 -14.69 -17.77
C ARG A 21 10.41 -13.91 -16.45
N ARG A 22 11.31 -12.93 -16.38
CA ARG A 22 11.45 -12.06 -15.20
C ARG A 22 10.19 -11.25 -14.95
N TYR A 23 9.62 -10.65 -16.00
CA TYR A 23 8.36 -9.92 -15.87
C TYR A 23 7.19 -10.81 -15.45
N MET A 24 7.07 -12.05 -15.96
CA MET A 24 6.03 -12.97 -15.51
C MET A 24 6.13 -13.27 -14.01
N ARG A 25 7.35 -13.38 -13.47
CA ARG A 25 7.57 -13.52 -12.03
C ARG A 25 7.14 -12.27 -11.28
N GLN A 26 7.60 -11.10 -11.72
CA GLN A 26 7.21 -9.81 -11.14
C GLN A 26 5.71 -9.58 -11.18
N LEU A 27 5.02 -10.01 -12.23
CA LEU A 27 3.57 -9.94 -12.34
C LEU A 27 2.87 -10.83 -11.31
N SER A 28 3.36 -12.06 -11.14
CA SER A 28 2.80 -12.99 -10.16
C SER A 28 2.94 -12.47 -8.73
N GLU A 29 4.13 -11.96 -8.36
CA GLU A 29 4.42 -11.37 -7.05
C GLU A 29 3.68 -10.03 -6.88
N GLY A 30 3.72 -9.17 -7.90
CA GLY A 30 3.11 -7.85 -7.92
C GLY A 30 1.59 -7.89 -7.77
N ARG A 31 0.92 -8.88 -8.37
CA ARG A 31 -0.52 -9.08 -8.18
C ARG A 31 -0.88 -9.34 -6.71
N GLN A 32 -0.09 -10.19 -6.04
CA GLN A 32 -0.32 -10.51 -4.63
C GLN A 32 -0.02 -9.30 -3.74
N ALA A 33 1.08 -8.60 -4.01
CA ALA A 33 1.45 -7.38 -3.28
C ALA A 33 0.39 -6.28 -3.42
N PHE A 34 -0.13 -6.06 -4.64
CA PHE A 34 -1.17 -5.08 -4.89
C PHE A 34 -2.49 -5.44 -4.18
N ALA A 35 -2.92 -6.69 -4.25
CA ALA A 35 -4.11 -7.14 -3.55
C ALA A 35 -3.99 -6.96 -2.02
N ALA A 36 -2.84 -7.34 -1.45
CA ALA A 36 -2.59 -7.18 -0.01
C ALA A 36 -2.57 -5.70 0.41
N ALA A 37 -1.89 -4.84 -0.35
CA ALA A 37 -1.83 -3.41 -0.08
C ALA A 37 -3.21 -2.74 -0.16
N HIS A 38 -4.03 -3.16 -1.13
CA HIS A 38 -5.41 -2.70 -1.28
C HIS A 38 -6.28 -3.09 -0.07
N SER A 39 -6.20 -4.35 0.39
CA SER A 39 -6.90 -4.79 1.60
C SER A 39 -6.44 -4.03 2.86
N LEU A 40 -5.14 -3.79 3.02
CA LEU A 40 -4.61 -3.02 4.15
C LEU A 40 -5.08 -1.56 4.13
N TYR A 41 -5.11 -0.92 2.96
CA TYR A 41 -5.61 0.46 2.84
C TYR A 41 -7.06 0.58 3.32
N LEU A 42 -7.94 -0.30 2.85
CA LEU A 42 -9.36 -0.31 3.26
C LEU A 42 -9.52 -0.65 4.74
N HIS A 43 -8.72 -1.60 5.25
CA HIS A 43 -8.72 -1.97 6.66
C HIS A 43 -8.37 -0.77 7.54
N PHE A 44 -7.23 -0.11 7.30
CA PHE A 44 -6.77 1.00 8.14
C PHE A 44 -7.57 2.28 7.94
N LEU A 45 -8.16 2.50 6.77
CA LEU A 45 -9.14 3.58 6.60
C LEU A 45 -10.34 3.39 7.54
N ARG A 46 -10.87 2.15 7.62
CA ARG A 46 -11.96 1.80 8.55
C ARG A 46 -11.52 1.90 10.02
N SER A 47 -10.36 1.36 10.35
CA SER A 47 -9.82 1.38 11.73
C SER A 47 -9.54 2.80 12.21
N THR A 48 -9.00 3.67 11.34
CA THR A 48 -8.83 5.11 11.64
C THR A 48 -10.17 5.78 11.92
N GLY A 49 -11.20 5.51 11.11
CA GLY A 49 -12.56 6.00 11.38
C GLY A 49 -13.12 5.54 12.72
N ALA A 50 -12.86 4.29 13.11
CA ALA A 50 -13.26 3.76 14.42
C ALA A 50 -12.50 4.43 15.57
N ALA A 51 -11.20 4.68 15.43
CA ALA A 51 -10.40 5.40 16.44
C ALA A 51 -10.86 6.86 16.60
N LEU A 52 -11.22 7.54 15.50
CA LEU A 52 -11.82 8.87 15.55
C LEU A 52 -13.15 8.88 16.33
N LEU A 53 -14.00 7.88 16.11
CA LEU A 53 -15.25 7.73 16.86
C LEU A 53 -14.99 7.49 18.35
N GLN A 54 -13.96 6.72 18.71
CA GLN A 54 -13.58 6.51 20.11
C GLN A 54 -13.14 7.79 20.81
N ILE A 55 -12.43 8.68 20.12
CA ILE A 55 -12.07 10.00 20.67
C ILE A 55 -13.33 10.83 20.94
N SER A 56 -14.26 10.87 19.98
CA SER A 56 -15.55 11.55 20.17
C SER A 56 -16.35 10.96 21.33
N ASN A 57 -16.36 9.63 21.47
CA ASN A 57 -17.05 8.95 22.56
C ASN A 57 -16.35 9.15 23.91
N ALA A 58 -15.02 9.26 23.96
CA ALA A 58 -14.29 9.58 25.18
C ALA A 58 -14.66 10.98 25.71
N GLU A 59 -14.94 11.93 24.83
CA GLU A 59 -15.47 13.24 25.21
C GLU A 59 -16.92 13.15 25.71
N ALA A 60 -17.76 12.31 25.09
CA ALA A 60 -19.15 12.07 25.53
C ALA A 60 -19.27 11.26 26.84
N GLN A 61 -18.32 10.37 27.13
CA GLN A 61 -18.31 9.50 28.31
C GLN A 61 -17.94 10.20 29.61
N LEU A 62 -17.57 11.49 29.57
CA LEU A 62 -17.60 12.35 30.77
C LEU A 62 -19.03 12.55 31.33
N GLN A 63 -20.07 11.98 30.67
CA GLN A 63 -21.45 11.95 31.15
C GLN A 63 -22.04 10.58 31.53
N GLN A 64 -21.34 9.42 31.43
CA GLN A 64 -21.88 8.13 31.93
C GLN A 64 -20.87 6.93 31.97
N TRP A 65 -21.07 6.02 32.96
CA TRP A 65 -20.29 4.81 33.33
C TRP A 65 -20.33 3.67 32.24
N PRO A 66 -19.45 2.64 32.26
CA PRO A 66 -18.89 1.98 31.08
C PRO A 66 -19.61 0.69 30.63
N PRO A 67 -19.26 0.13 29.45
CA PRO A 67 -19.80 -1.14 28.94
C PRO A 67 -18.90 -2.36 29.23
N SER A 68 -19.54 -3.53 29.32
CA SER A 68 -18.93 -4.87 29.43
C SER A 68 -18.62 -5.49 28.05
N PRO A 69 -17.71 -6.48 27.96
CA PRO A 69 -17.16 -6.98 26.70
C PRO A 69 -17.93 -8.19 26.13
N SER A 70 -17.90 -8.35 24.80
CA SER A 70 -18.28 -9.59 24.11
C SER A 70 -17.15 -10.12 23.22
N PRO A 71 -16.89 -11.45 23.17
CA PRO A 71 -15.78 -12.04 22.41
C PRO A 71 -16.13 -12.43 20.97
N HIS A 72 -15.06 -12.62 20.20
CA HIS A 72 -14.95 -12.95 18.78
C HIS A 72 -15.49 -14.32 18.37
N LEU A 73 -15.94 -14.41 17.11
CA LEU A 73 -16.06 -15.64 16.31
C LEU A 73 -14.88 -15.74 15.32
N PRO A 74 -14.29 -16.92 15.08
CA PRO A 74 -13.30 -17.14 14.04
C PRO A 74 -13.91 -17.73 12.75
N SER A 75 -13.32 -17.40 11.60
CA SER A 75 -13.51 -18.05 10.30
C SER A 75 -12.12 -18.22 9.63
N PRO A 76 -11.99 -18.93 8.49
CA PRO A 76 -11.75 -20.36 8.37
C PRO A 76 -10.32 -20.68 7.87
N SER A 77 -9.89 -21.94 8.05
CA SER A 77 -8.64 -22.49 7.52
C SER A 77 -8.74 -22.80 6.02
N THR A 78 -7.69 -22.41 5.29
CA THR A 78 -7.46 -22.70 3.87
C THR A 78 -6.49 -23.86 3.73
N HIS A 79 -6.88 -24.90 2.98
CA HIS A 79 -5.95 -25.89 2.42
C HIS A 79 -6.35 -26.18 0.98
N SER A 80 -5.40 -25.97 0.05
CA SER A 80 -5.40 -26.62 -1.24
C SER A 80 -3.94 -26.86 -1.68
N PRO A 81 -3.62 -28.03 -2.24
CA PRO A 81 -2.27 -28.41 -2.63
C PRO A 81 -1.89 -27.92 -4.04
N SER A 82 -0.58 -27.76 -4.23
CA SER A 82 0.13 -27.36 -5.45
C SER A 82 0.27 -28.51 -6.48
N PRO A 83 0.24 -28.23 -7.79
CA PRO A 83 0.66 -29.16 -8.85
C PRO A 83 2.12 -28.92 -9.31
N PRO A 84 2.78 -29.93 -9.91
CA PRO A 84 4.19 -29.86 -10.32
C PRO A 84 4.41 -29.24 -11.71
N SER A 85 5.63 -28.76 -11.96
CA SER A 85 6.09 -28.15 -13.22
C SER A 85 6.64 -29.18 -14.23
N PRO A 86 6.53 -28.93 -15.55
CA PRO A 86 7.15 -29.77 -16.58
C PRO A 86 8.63 -29.42 -16.84
N PRO A 87 9.44 -30.37 -17.34
CA PRO A 87 10.85 -30.15 -17.66
C PRO A 87 11.03 -29.37 -18.97
N LEU A 88 11.70 -28.22 -18.89
CA LEU A 88 12.21 -27.51 -20.05
C LEU A 88 13.42 -28.27 -20.62
N THR A 89 13.23 -28.86 -21.80
CA THR A 89 14.30 -29.53 -22.54
C THR A 89 15.17 -28.48 -23.23
N ASN A 90 16.49 -28.59 -23.12
CA ASN A 90 17.43 -27.60 -23.63
C ASN A 90 17.55 -27.67 -25.18
N CYS A 91 16.69 -26.89 -25.84
CA CYS A 91 16.60 -26.76 -27.30
C CYS A 91 17.89 -26.21 -27.93
N GLU A 92 18.61 -25.32 -27.24
CA GLU A 92 19.87 -24.74 -27.70
C GLU A 92 20.99 -25.79 -27.77
N LEU A 93 21.14 -26.62 -26.73
CA LEU A 93 22.10 -27.72 -26.74
C LEU A 93 21.81 -28.73 -27.85
N THR A 94 20.54 -28.98 -28.14
CA THR A 94 20.11 -29.88 -29.22
C THR A 94 20.42 -29.29 -30.60
N ARG A 95 20.26 -27.97 -30.78
CA ARG A 95 20.58 -27.25 -32.01
C ARG A 95 22.09 -27.18 -32.26
N GLU A 96 22.88 -26.88 -31.22
CA GLU A 96 24.34 -26.86 -31.31
C GLU A 96 24.90 -28.26 -31.60
N GLU A 97 24.36 -29.30 -30.97
CA GLU A 97 24.74 -30.69 -31.26
C GLU A 97 24.39 -31.07 -32.70
N LYS A 98 23.20 -30.69 -33.20
CA LYS A 98 22.84 -30.91 -34.61
C LYS A 98 23.82 -30.22 -35.56
N GLU A 99 24.22 -28.99 -35.28
CA GLU A 99 25.19 -28.25 -36.09
C GLU A 99 26.58 -28.92 -36.07
N LYS A 100 27.03 -29.41 -34.91
CA LYS A 100 28.27 -30.19 -34.80
C LYS A 100 28.21 -31.47 -35.63
N ARG A 101 27.08 -32.18 -35.61
CA ARG A 101 26.85 -33.42 -36.38
C ARG A 101 26.79 -33.18 -37.87
N LEU A 102 26.13 -32.11 -38.32
CA LEU A 102 26.12 -31.67 -39.72
C LEU A 102 27.53 -31.32 -40.22
N ASN A 103 28.32 -30.61 -39.41
CA ASN A 103 29.71 -30.31 -39.75
C ASN A 103 30.60 -31.55 -39.75
N LEU A 104 30.34 -32.53 -38.88
CA LEU A 104 31.00 -33.84 -38.90
C LEU A 104 30.64 -34.63 -40.16
N LEU A 105 29.36 -34.62 -40.58
CA LEU A 105 28.89 -35.31 -41.78
C LEU A 105 29.60 -34.79 -43.02
N ARG A 106 29.68 -33.45 -43.18
CA ARG A 106 30.41 -32.81 -44.30
C ARG A 106 31.88 -33.24 -44.38
N ARG A 107 32.56 -33.38 -43.23
CA ARG A 107 33.97 -33.85 -43.19
C ARG A 107 34.09 -35.34 -43.56
N GLN A 108 33.14 -36.15 -43.12
CA GLN A 108 33.12 -37.59 -43.41
C GLN A 108 32.89 -37.86 -44.91
N GLU A 109 32.01 -37.09 -45.54
CA GLU A 109 31.73 -37.16 -46.99
C GLU A 109 32.92 -36.65 -47.81
N ALA A 110 33.60 -35.58 -47.38
CA ALA A 110 34.79 -35.06 -48.07
C ALA A 110 36.03 -35.98 -47.97
N ASN A 111 36.17 -36.71 -46.85
CA ASN A 111 37.35 -37.55 -46.59
C ASN A 111 37.14 -39.03 -46.97
N GLY A 112 36.03 -39.39 -47.61
CA GLY A 112 35.74 -40.78 -48.01
C GLY A 112 35.60 -41.74 -46.82
N ALA A 113 34.91 -41.32 -45.75
CA ALA A 113 34.73 -42.15 -44.56
C ALA A 113 33.85 -43.39 -44.81
N ASP A 114 34.05 -44.42 -43.98
CA ASP A 114 33.27 -45.67 -44.00
C ASP A 114 31.75 -45.43 -43.97
N TYR A 115 31.03 -46.10 -44.88
CA TYR A 115 29.58 -45.99 -45.09
C TYR A 115 28.79 -46.13 -43.79
N PHE A 116 29.14 -47.12 -42.95
CA PHE A 116 28.44 -47.35 -41.67
C PHE A 116 28.56 -46.16 -40.70
N LYS A 117 29.68 -45.43 -40.72
CA LYS A 117 29.90 -44.24 -39.86
C LYS A 117 29.09 -43.03 -40.35
N VAL A 118 29.03 -42.83 -41.66
CA VAL A 118 28.20 -41.81 -42.31
C VAL A 118 26.73 -42.06 -41.98
N GLU A 119 26.27 -43.29 -42.15
CA GLU A 119 24.88 -43.68 -41.92
C GLU A 119 24.46 -43.57 -40.44
N LYS A 120 25.37 -43.89 -39.51
CA LYS A 120 25.14 -43.65 -38.07
C LYS A 120 25.01 -42.15 -37.76
N ASN A 121 25.81 -41.30 -38.38
CA ASN A 121 25.77 -39.85 -38.15
C ASN A 121 24.49 -39.23 -38.74
N LYS A 122 24.05 -39.67 -39.93
CA LYS A 122 22.77 -39.27 -40.53
C LYS A 122 21.57 -39.59 -39.64
N ARG A 123 21.48 -40.82 -39.13
CA ARG A 123 20.43 -41.22 -38.17
C ARG A 123 20.42 -40.36 -36.89
N GLU A 124 21.59 -39.96 -36.39
CA GLU A 124 21.67 -39.08 -35.23
C GLU A 124 21.22 -37.64 -35.53
N ILE A 125 21.52 -37.13 -36.73
CA ILE A 125 21.02 -35.83 -37.20
C ILE A 125 19.50 -35.86 -37.31
N GLU A 126 18.92 -36.89 -37.94
CA GLU A 126 17.46 -37.08 -38.04
C GLU A 126 16.82 -37.13 -36.65
N ARG A 127 17.44 -37.87 -35.71
CA ARG A 127 16.96 -37.94 -34.32
C ARG A 127 16.98 -36.57 -33.62
N LEU A 128 17.99 -35.73 -33.88
CA LEU A 128 18.08 -34.37 -33.34
C LEU A 128 17.08 -33.43 -34.02
N GLU A 129 16.81 -33.62 -35.31
CA GLU A 129 15.79 -32.90 -36.06
C GLU A 129 14.39 -33.16 -35.52
N SER A 130 14.01 -34.42 -35.30
CA SER A 130 12.72 -34.76 -34.68
C SER A 130 12.56 -34.11 -33.31
N LYS A 131 13.62 -34.12 -32.47
CA LYS A 131 13.59 -33.46 -31.15
C LYS A 131 13.41 -31.94 -31.26
N LEU A 132 14.08 -31.30 -32.22
CA LEU A 132 13.94 -29.86 -32.45
C LEU A 132 12.52 -29.53 -32.93
N MET A 133 11.97 -30.31 -33.86
CA MET A 133 10.61 -30.14 -34.37
C MET A 133 9.57 -30.24 -33.25
N VAL A 134 9.64 -31.30 -32.42
CA VAL A 134 8.76 -31.45 -31.25
C VAL A 134 8.89 -30.26 -30.28
N SER A 135 10.12 -29.77 -30.07
CA SER A 135 10.36 -28.60 -29.21
C SER A 135 9.76 -27.31 -29.80
N CYS A 136 9.90 -27.09 -31.11
CA CYS A 136 9.28 -25.95 -31.79
C CYS A 136 7.76 -26.00 -31.71
N GLN A 137 7.16 -27.16 -31.96
CA GLN A 137 5.72 -27.36 -31.86
C GLN A 137 5.22 -27.08 -30.43
N ALA A 138 5.93 -27.58 -29.41
CA ALA A 138 5.58 -27.30 -28.02
C ALA A 138 5.67 -25.80 -27.69
N ILE A 139 6.68 -25.09 -28.20
CA ILE A 139 6.83 -23.63 -28.05
C ILE A 139 5.67 -22.89 -28.74
N GLU A 140 5.30 -23.29 -29.95
CA GLU A 140 4.22 -22.70 -30.73
C GLU A 140 2.87 -22.89 -30.02
N THR A 141 2.54 -24.12 -29.62
CA THR A 141 1.33 -24.41 -28.84
C THR A 141 1.28 -23.61 -27.54
N THR A 142 2.39 -23.54 -26.80
CA THR A 142 2.47 -22.73 -25.58
C THR A 142 2.28 -21.24 -25.87
N SER A 143 2.84 -20.74 -26.98
CA SER A 143 2.72 -19.32 -27.36
C SER A 143 1.29 -18.95 -27.74
N ILE A 144 0.60 -19.82 -28.48
CA ILE A 144 -0.82 -19.66 -28.82
C ILE A 144 -1.65 -19.62 -27.54
N GLU A 145 -1.40 -20.52 -26.60
CA GLU A 145 -2.14 -20.56 -25.33
C GLU A 145 -1.89 -19.32 -24.47
N ILE A 146 -0.66 -18.79 -24.44
CA ILE A 146 -0.34 -17.51 -23.78
C ILE A 146 -1.15 -16.35 -24.39
N VAL A 147 -1.25 -16.30 -25.73
CA VAL A 147 -2.06 -15.28 -26.41
C VAL A 147 -3.53 -15.47 -26.06
N ARG A 148 -4.05 -16.70 -26.08
CA ARG A 148 -5.44 -17.00 -25.70
C ARG A 148 -5.75 -16.54 -24.28
N LEU A 149 -4.93 -16.91 -23.30
CA LEU A 149 -5.09 -16.51 -21.89
C LEU A 149 -5.01 -14.99 -21.73
N ARG A 150 -4.11 -14.33 -22.47
CA ARG A 150 -3.97 -12.88 -22.43
C ARG A 150 -5.26 -12.17 -22.88
N GLU A 151 -5.79 -12.56 -24.04
CA GLU A 151 -6.95 -11.88 -24.63
C GLU A 151 -8.27 -12.30 -23.99
N ALA A 152 -8.45 -13.60 -23.70
CA ALA A 152 -9.72 -14.15 -23.21
C ALA A 152 -9.91 -14.02 -21.69
N GLU A 153 -8.82 -13.95 -20.91
CA GLU A 153 -8.90 -13.96 -19.45
C GLU A 153 -8.27 -12.71 -18.83
N LEU A 154 -7.00 -12.44 -19.12
CA LEU A 154 -6.28 -11.33 -18.48
C LEU A 154 -6.88 -9.96 -18.87
N PHE A 155 -7.17 -9.73 -20.15
CA PHE A 155 -7.67 -8.45 -20.60
C PHE A 155 -9.04 -8.08 -19.98
N PRO A 156 -10.07 -8.94 -19.99
CA PRO A 156 -11.33 -8.67 -19.27
C PRO A 156 -11.12 -8.43 -17.77
N GLN A 157 -10.26 -9.22 -17.11
CA GLN A 157 -9.97 -9.04 -15.69
C GLN A 157 -9.32 -7.68 -15.39
N LEU A 158 -8.48 -7.16 -16.28
CA LEU A 158 -7.89 -5.83 -16.14
C LEU A 158 -8.93 -4.72 -16.30
N LEU A 159 -9.90 -4.90 -17.21
CA LEU A 159 -11.02 -3.98 -17.37
C LEU A 159 -11.91 -3.96 -16.13
N ASP A 160 -12.24 -5.12 -15.58
CA ASP A 160 -13.00 -5.22 -14.33
C ASP A 160 -12.24 -4.60 -13.16
N LEU A 161 -10.93 -4.83 -13.10
CA LEU A 161 -10.07 -4.25 -12.06
C LEU A 161 -10.04 -2.73 -12.12
N ILE A 162 -9.80 -2.13 -13.29
CA ILE A 162 -9.75 -0.67 -13.40
C ILE A 162 -11.13 -0.05 -13.13
N ASN A 163 -12.22 -0.71 -13.56
CA ASN A 163 -13.57 -0.28 -13.26
C ASN A 163 -13.87 -0.36 -11.75
N GLY A 164 -13.49 -1.45 -11.09
CA GLY A 164 -13.62 -1.61 -9.65
C GLY A 164 -12.84 -0.56 -8.86
N LEU A 165 -11.61 -0.27 -9.27
CA LEU A 165 -10.79 0.78 -8.67
C LEU A 165 -11.38 2.18 -8.90
N MET A 166 -11.90 2.45 -10.10
CA MET A 166 -12.60 3.70 -10.41
C MET A 166 -13.83 3.89 -9.52
N CYS A 167 -14.65 2.85 -9.35
CA CYS A 167 -15.80 2.87 -8.47
C CYS A 167 -15.40 3.09 -7.01
N MET A 168 -14.34 2.42 -6.53
CA MET A 168 -13.84 2.64 -5.18
C MET A 168 -13.41 4.09 -4.96
N TRP A 169 -12.59 4.66 -5.84
CA TRP A 169 -12.13 6.05 -5.69
C TRP A 169 -13.26 7.07 -5.82
N ARG A 170 -14.31 6.74 -6.57
CA ARG A 170 -15.54 7.56 -6.63
C ARG A 170 -16.23 7.60 -5.27
N VAL A 171 -16.42 6.44 -4.65
CA VAL A 171 -16.98 6.36 -3.28
C VAL A 171 -16.08 7.10 -2.29
N MET A 172 -14.75 6.93 -2.37
CA MET A 172 -13.81 7.66 -1.51
C MET A 172 -13.93 9.18 -1.69
N TYR A 173 -14.02 9.65 -2.93
CA TYR A 173 -14.21 11.06 -3.24
C TYR A 173 -15.49 11.63 -2.62
N GLU A 174 -16.61 10.95 -2.79
CA GLU A 174 -17.91 11.33 -2.21
C GLU A 174 -17.85 11.37 -0.68
N CYS A 175 -17.27 10.35 -0.05
CA CYS A 175 -17.09 10.32 1.41
C CYS A 175 -16.22 11.48 1.90
N HIS A 176 -15.08 11.73 1.26
CA HIS A 176 -14.17 12.80 1.66
C HIS A 176 -14.75 14.19 1.39
N GLN A 177 -15.58 14.37 0.37
CA GLN A 177 -16.34 15.62 0.18
C GLN A 177 -17.26 15.89 1.37
N VAL A 178 -18.04 14.89 1.79
CA VAL A 178 -18.93 15.01 2.94
C VAL A 178 -18.13 15.31 4.21
N GLN A 179 -17.03 14.60 4.45
CA GLN A 179 -16.14 14.84 5.60
C GLN A 179 -15.53 16.25 5.57
N THR A 180 -15.07 16.72 4.41
CA THR A 180 -14.56 18.09 4.23
C THR A 180 -15.62 19.12 4.59
N HIS A 181 -16.86 18.92 4.11
CA HIS A 181 -17.97 19.83 4.42
C HIS A 181 -18.29 19.85 5.93
N ILE A 182 -18.38 18.68 6.57
CA ILE A 182 -18.63 18.58 8.02
C ILE A 182 -17.56 19.34 8.81
N VAL A 183 -16.29 19.16 8.47
CA VAL A 183 -15.18 19.79 9.19
C VAL A 183 -15.13 21.31 8.97
N GLN A 184 -15.48 21.78 7.77
CA GLN A 184 -15.65 23.21 7.53
C GLN A 184 -16.75 23.79 8.43
N GLN A 185 -17.85 23.08 8.65
CA GLN A 185 -18.89 23.52 9.59
C GLN A 185 -18.41 23.51 11.05
N LEU A 186 -17.58 22.53 11.46
CA LEU A 186 -16.98 22.47 12.80
C LEU A 186 -16.13 23.70 13.13
N SER A 187 -15.47 24.32 12.15
CA SER A 187 -14.69 25.56 12.38
C SER A 187 -15.54 26.77 12.83
N TYR A 188 -16.86 26.73 12.62
CA TYR A 188 -17.79 27.78 13.07
C TYR A 188 -18.46 27.46 14.41
N LEU A 189 -18.41 26.19 14.84
CA LEU A 189 -18.94 25.73 16.12
C LEU A 189 -17.91 25.97 17.23
N ASN A 190 -17.62 27.24 17.50
CA ASN A 190 -16.90 27.64 18.70
C ASN A 190 -17.78 27.32 19.91
N SER A 191 -17.60 26.17 20.54
CA SER A 191 -18.20 25.90 21.85
C SER A 191 -17.34 26.57 22.92
N PRO A 192 -17.82 27.63 23.60
CA PRO A 192 -17.08 28.28 24.70
C PRO A 192 -17.01 27.38 25.94
N SER A 193 -17.67 26.22 25.91
CA SER A 193 -17.78 25.27 26.99
C SER A 193 -16.69 24.21 26.92
N THR A 194 -15.42 24.60 26.77
CA THR A 194 -14.33 23.70 27.17
C THR A 194 -14.42 23.57 28.68
N THR A 195 -15.10 22.53 29.14
CA THR A 195 -14.92 22.06 30.50
C THR A 195 -13.41 21.95 30.72
N THR A 196 -12.88 22.59 31.74
CA THR A 196 -11.48 22.47 32.20
C THR A 196 -11.19 21.07 32.76
N SER A 197 -11.93 20.07 32.28
CA SER A 197 -11.83 18.69 32.71
C SER A 197 -10.50 18.13 32.21
N PRO A 198 -9.68 17.58 33.13
CA PRO A 198 -8.38 17.06 32.78
C PRO A 198 -8.46 15.87 31.82
N THR A 199 -7.39 15.63 31.07
CA THR A 199 -7.34 14.50 30.15
C THR A 199 -7.39 13.19 30.94
N SER A 200 -8.41 12.37 30.66
CA SER A 200 -8.56 11.06 31.29
C SER A 200 -7.64 10.02 30.64
N ASP A 201 -7.40 8.90 31.32
CA ASP A 201 -6.63 7.79 30.76
C ASP A 201 -7.27 7.21 29.49
N LEU A 202 -8.61 7.26 29.39
CA LEU A 202 -9.35 6.87 28.18
C LEU A 202 -9.05 7.81 26.99
N HIS A 203 -9.02 9.13 27.21
CA HIS A 203 -8.65 10.09 26.17
C HIS A 203 -7.21 9.84 25.69
N ARG A 204 -6.28 9.59 26.60
CA ARG A 204 -4.88 9.31 26.24
C ARG A 204 -4.77 8.03 25.41
N GLN A 205 -5.46 6.96 25.83
CA GLN A 205 -5.45 5.69 25.10
C GLN A 205 -6.08 5.82 23.71
N ALA A 206 -7.21 6.53 23.60
CA ALA A 206 -7.87 6.78 22.32
C ALA A 206 -6.99 7.62 21.38
N THR A 207 -6.25 8.59 21.91
CA THR A 207 -5.32 9.43 21.12
C THR A 207 -4.13 8.62 20.61
N LEU A 208 -3.52 7.78 21.46
CA LEU A 208 -2.44 6.86 21.07
C LEU A 208 -2.90 5.84 20.02
N GLN A 209 -4.12 5.32 20.17
CA GLN A 209 -4.69 4.41 19.18
C GLN A 209 -4.91 5.14 17.85
N LEU A 210 -5.48 6.34 17.87
CA LEU A 210 -5.63 7.14 16.66
C LEU A 210 -4.29 7.38 15.94
N GLU A 211 -3.25 7.75 16.69
CA GLU A 211 -1.91 7.95 16.15
C GLU A 211 -1.41 6.71 15.40
N SER A 212 -1.49 5.53 16.03
CA SER A 212 -1.07 4.27 15.41
C SER A 212 -1.89 3.91 14.18
N GLU A 213 -3.22 4.10 14.21
CA GLU A 213 -4.08 3.81 13.07
C GLU A 213 -3.81 4.75 11.88
N ILE A 214 -3.54 6.03 12.13
CA ILE A 214 -3.15 6.97 11.06
C ILE A 214 -1.80 6.60 10.46
N GLU A 215 -0.82 6.22 11.28
CA GLU A 215 0.49 5.76 10.79
C GLU A 215 0.35 4.52 9.89
N ASN A 216 -0.46 3.54 10.32
CA ASN A 216 -0.76 2.36 9.53
C ASN A 216 -1.52 2.69 8.23
N TRP A 217 -2.48 3.62 8.29
CA TRP A 217 -3.21 4.10 7.12
C TRP A 217 -2.27 4.79 6.12
N HIS A 218 -1.35 5.65 6.59
CA HIS A 218 -0.34 6.30 5.76
C HIS A 218 0.56 5.30 5.04
N SER A 219 1.08 4.31 5.78
CA SER A 219 1.92 3.24 5.24
C SER A 219 1.16 2.41 4.21
N ALA A 220 -0.08 2.02 4.51
CA ALA A 220 -0.92 1.25 3.61
C ALA A 220 -1.29 2.03 2.34
N PHE A 221 -1.56 3.33 2.46
CA PHE A 221 -1.77 4.22 1.32
C PHE A 221 -0.54 4.25 0.40
N CYS A 222 0.66 4.49 0.96
CA CYS A 222 1.90 4.53 0.18
C CYS A 222 2.17 3.17 -0.49
N SER A 223 1.92 2.07 0.22
CA SER A 223 2.06 0.71 -0.29
C SER A 223 1.08 0.42 -1.43
N LEU A 224 -0.18 0.88 -1.32
CA LEU A 224 -1.20 0.73 -2.36
C LEU A 224 -0.76 1.40 -3.66
N ILE A 225 -0.37 2.68 -3.59
CA ILE A 225 0.04 3.42 -4.79
C ILE A 225 1.29 2.82 -5.41
N LYS A 226 2.29 2.45 -4.60
CA LYS A 226 3.53 1.83 -5.08
C LYS A 226 3.27 0.47 -5.73
N SER A 227 2.59 -0.44 -5.04
CA SER A 227 2.35 -1.80 -5.53
C SER A 227 1.51 -1.81 -6.80
N GLN A 228 0.54 -0.90 -6.91
CA GLN A 228 -0.21 -0.70 -8.14
C GLN A 228 0.68 -0.23 -9.29
N ARG A 229 1.49 0.82 -9.06
CA ARG A 229 2.42 1.35 -10.06
C ARG A 229 3.37 0.26 -10.54
N ASP A 230 4.01 -0.46 -9.62
CA ASP A 230 4.94 -1.54 -9.92
C ASP A 230 4.28 -2.66 -10.74
N TYR A 231 3.05 -3.05 -10.39
CA TYR A 231 2.30 -4.08 -11.11
C TYR A 231 1.98 -3.67 -12.55
N ILE A 232 1.46 -2.45 -12.77
CA ILE A 232 1.11 -1.96 -14.11
C ILE A 232 2.36 -1.75 -14.97
N HIS A 233 3.46 -1.26 -14.39
CA HIS A 233 4.74 -1.15 -15.10
C HIS A 233 5.30 -2.51 -15.52
N ALA A 234 5.24 -3.51 -14.64
CA ALA A 234 5.66 -4.87 -14.96
C ALA A 234 4.79 -5.47 -16.08
N LEU A 235 3.49 -5.17 -16.08
CA LEU A 235 2.55 -5.63 -17.10
C LEU A 235 2.79 -4.99 -18.46
N ALA A 236 2.93 -3.66 -18.50
CA ALA A 236 3.27 -2.94 -19.73
C ALA A 236 4.62 -3.41 -20.29
N GLY A 237 5.62 -3.62 -19.43
CA GLY A 237 6.92 -4.18 -19.82
C GLY A 237 6.83 -5.59 -20.40
N TRP A 238 6.05 -6.48 -19.77
CA TRP A 238 5.80 -7.82 -20.29
C TRP A 238 5.11 -7.80 -21.65
N LEU A 239 4.06 -6.98 -21.81
CA LEU A 239 3.30 -6.85 -23.05
C LEU A 239 4.17 -6.30 -24.18
N ARG A 240 4.94 -5.25 -23.92
CA ARG A 240 5.90 -4.67 -24.90
C ARG A 240 6.87 -5.74 -25.40
N LEU A 241 7.44 -6.53 -24.49
CA LEU A 241 8.34 -7.60 -24.91
C LEU A 241 7.62 -8.73 -25.63
N SER A 242 6.36 -9.01 -25.30
CA SER A 242 5.58 -10.14 -25.83
C SER A 242 5.00 -9.89 -27.23
N LEU A 243 4.59 -8.65 -27.49
CA LEU A 243 3.94 -8.23 -28.73
C LEU A 243 4.94 -7.88 -29.85
N PHE A 244 6.10 -7.30 -29.51
CA PHE A 244 7.07 -6.86 -30.52
C PHE A 244 8.19 -7.90 -30.70
N GLN A 245 7.98 -8.82 -31.65
CA GLN A 245 8.93 -9.87 -32.03
C GLN A 245 9.56 -9.56 -33.39
N CYS A 246 10.87 -9.25 -33.38
CA CYS A 246 11.75 -9.10 -34.55
C CYS A 246 11.58 -7.84 -35.45
N PRO A 247 12.67 -7.14 -35.84
CA PRO A 247 12.62 -5.93 -36.67
C PRO A 247 12.31 -6.14 -38.16
N HIS A 248 12.30 -7.39 -38.66
CA HIS A 248 12.41 -7.68 -40.10
C HIS A 248 11.12 -8.02 -40.87
N ASN A 249 9.97 -8.15 -40.21
CA ASN A 249 8.67 -8.20 -40.89
C ASN A 249 7.90 -6.91 -40.61
N GLN A 250 8.19 -5.87 -41.40
CA GLN A 250 7.56 -4.56 -41.28
C GLN A 250 6.14 -4.50 -41.88
N LEU A 251 5.61 -5.59 -42.41
CA LEU A 251 4.33 -5.61 -43.12
C LEU A 251 3.12 -6.08 -42.27
N GLU A 252 3.34 -6.67 -41.10
CA GLU A 252 2.28 -6.92 -40.09
C GLU A 252 2.35 -5.94 -38.90
N LYS A 253 3.09 -4.85 -39.06
CA LYS A 253 3.41 -3.90 -38.00
C LYS A 253 2.24 -3.05 -37.47
N ASN A 254 1.00 -3.16 -37.99
CA ASN A 254 0.07 -2.01 -37.96
C ASN A 254 -1.44 -2.23 -37.77
N ARG A 255 -1.99 -3.36 -37.29
CA ARG A 255 -3.48 -3.45 -37.17
C ARG A 255 -4.12 -3.92 -35.88
N LEU A 256 -3.38 -4.50 -34.95
CA LEU A 256 -3.86 -4.72 -33.59
C LEU A 256 -2.78 -4.24 -32.64
N ASN A 257 -2.74 -2.93 -32.42
CA ASN A 257 -2.26 -2.41 -31.14
C ASN A 257 -3.09 -3.17 -30.10
N SER A 258 -2.51 -4.23 -29.53
CA SER A 258 -3.23 -5.15 -28.63
C SER A 258 -3.90 -4.28 -27.58
N GLU A 259 -5.23 -4.26 -27.55
CA GLU A 259 -6.00 -3.27 -26.78
C GLU A 259 -5.59 -3.28 -25.30
N ILE A 260 -5.20 -4.44 -24.80
CA ILE A 260 -4.58 -4.63 -23.48
C ILE A 260 -3.28 -3.81 -23.30
N PHE A 261 -2.41 -3.71 -24.31
CA PHE A 261 -1.18 -2.91 -24.24
C PHE A 261 -1.49 -1.42 -24.22
N ALA A 262 -2.39 -0.95 -25.10
CA ALA A 262 -2.82 0.45 -25.09
C ALA A 262 -3.47 0.82 -23.74
N LEU A 263 -4.34 -0.05 -23.20
CA LEU A 263 -4.92 0.12 -21.87
C LEU A 263 -3.83 0.21 -20.79
N CYS A 264 -2.85 -0.69 -20.79
CA CYS A 264 -1.79 -0.70 -19.78
C CYS A 264 -0.85 0.50 -19.90
N GLU A 265 -0.57 0.99 -21.11
CA GLU A 265 0.26 2.16 -21.36
C GLU A 265 -0.44 3.44 -20.87
N GLU A 266 -1.71 3.62 -21.22
CA GLU A 266 -2.52 4.73 -20.70
C GLU A 266 -2.68 4.65 -19.18
N TRP A 267 -2.89 3.46 -18.63
CA TRP A 267 -2.95 3.26 -17.18
C TRP A 267 -1.64 3.62 -16.49
N GLN A 268 -0.50 3.22 -17.07
CA GLN A 268 0.81 3.58 -16.57
C GLN A 268 0.99 5.11 -16.54
N LEU A 269 0.70 5.79 -17.66
CA LEU A 269 0.78 7.25 -17.79
C LEU A 269 -0.14 7.97 -16.79
N ALA A 270 -1.35 7.44 -16.58
CA ALA A 270 -2.28 7.93 -15.59
C ALA A 270 -1.68 7.86 -14.17
N LEU A 271 -1.13 6.72 -13.77
CA LEU A 271 -0.52 6.51 -12.45
C LEU A 271 0.73 7.35 -12.20
N ASP A 272 1.48 7.67 -13.26
CA ASP A 272 2.68 8.52 -13.17
C ASP A 272 2.34 10.01 -12.98
N ARG A 273 1.11 10.43 -13.35
CA ARG A 273 0.66 11.84 -13.27
C ARG A 273 -0.15 12.16 -12.01
N VAL A 274 -0.57 11.14 -11.26
CA VAL A 274 -1.35 11.31 -10.04
C VAL A 274 -0.53 12.04 -8.96
N PRO A 275 -1.12 12.99 -8.21
CA PRO A 275 -0.45 13.73 -7.14
C PRO A 275 -0.39 12.96 -5.81
N ASP A 276 0.15 11.73 -5.80
CA ASP A 276 0.24 10.86 -4.62
C ASP A 276 1.03 11.47 -3.46
N LYS A 277 2.06 12.25 -3.76
CA LYS A 277 2.86 12.97 -2.76
C LYS A 277 2.02 13.98 -1.95
N VAL A 278 1.10 14.69 -2.60
CA VAL A 278 0.27 15.70 -1.92
C VAL A 278 -0.68 15.02 -0.93
N ALA A 279 -1.31 13.92 -1.32
CA ALA A 279 -2.14 13.13 -0.42
C ALA A 279 -1.33 12.50 0.71
N SER A 280 -0.18 11.92 0.40
CA SER A 280 0.73 11.32 1.40
C SER A 280 1.16 12.35 2.45
N GLU A 281 1.56 13.55 2.03
CA GLU A 281 1.92 14.63 2.95
C GLU A 281 0.72 15.17 3.72
N GLY A 282 -0.49 15.17 3.15
CA GLY A 282 -1.73 15.49 3.87
C GLY A 282 -1.97 14.55 5.06
N ILE A 283 -1.86 13.24 4.84
CA ILE A 283 -1.99 12.22 5.91
C ILE A 283 -0.86 12.36 6.93
N LYS A 284 0.39 12.50 6.47
CA LYS A 284 1.56 12.63 7.34
C LYS A 284 1.55 13.91 8.18
N SER A 285 1.09 15.02 7.62
CA SER A 285 0.89 16.26 8.36
C SER A 285 -0.13 16.08 9.48
N PHE A 286 -1.23 15.38 9.21
CA PHE A 286 -2.22 15.07 10.24
C PHE A 286 -1.65 14.15 11.33
N LEU A 287 -0.86 13.14 10.95
CA LEU A 287 -0.13 12.29 11.91
C LEU A 287 0.75 13.13 12.85
N ASN A 288 1.55 14.05 12.30
CA ASN A 288 2.42 14.92 13.12
C ASN A 288 1.61 15.79 14.10
N VAL A 289 0.44 16.27 13.66
CA VAL A 289 -0.47 17.07 14.47
C VAL A 289 -1.03 16.24 15.64
N ILE A 290 -1.39 14.98 15.42
CA ILE A 290 -1.84 14.05 16.47
C ILE A 290 -0.68 13.66 17.40
N HIS A 291 0.50 13.37 16.85
CA HIS A 291 1.71 13.07 17.63
C HIS A 291 2.03 14.18 18.63
N ALA A 292 1.92 15.45 18.20
CA ALA A 292 2.13 16.58 19.07
C ALA A 292 1.14 16.62 20.26
N VAL A 293 -0.11 16.18 20.05
CA VAL A 293 -1.10 16.02 21.14
C VAL A 293 -0.69 14.89 22.08
N VAL A 294 -0.23 13.75 21.57
CA VAL A 294 0.23 12.61 22.38
C VAL A 294 1.39 13.02 23.30
N VAL A 295 2.38 13.74 22.76
CA VAL A 295 3.51 14.26 23.54
C VAL A 295 3.03 15.18 24.66
N GLN A 296 2.13 16.12 24.34
CA GLN A 296 1.57 17.05 25.33
C GLN A 296 0.74 16.33 26.41
N GLN A 297 -0.05 15.30 26.05
CA GLN A 297 -0.78 14.47 27.01
C GLN A 297 0.16 13.69 27.94
N ALA A 298 1.32 13.23 27.44
CA ALA A 298 2.33 12.56 28.26
C ALA A 298 2.94 13.53 29.28
N ASP A 299 3.20 14.77 28.88
CA ASP A 299 3.69 15.83 29.76
C ASP A 299 2.66 16.23 30.83
N GLU A 300 1.38 16.41 30.45
CA GLU A 300 0.29 16.65 31.42
C GLU A 300 0.22 15.52 32.46
N HIS A 301 0.27 14.26 32.02
CA HIS A 301 0.24 13.12 32.91
C HIS A 301 1.45 13.07 33.86
N ARG A 302 2.63 13.51 33.40
CA ARG A 302 3.82 13.64 34.24
C ARG A 302 3.64 14.73 35.30
N GLN A 303 3.04 15.87 34.95
CA GLN A 303 2.73 16.94 35.91
C GLN A 303 1.67 16.50 36.93
N LYS A 304 0.64 15.77 36.50
CA LYS A 304 -0.36 15.17 37.39
C LYS A 304 0.29 14.30 38.47
N LYS A 305 1.20 13.40 38.08
CA LYS A 305 1.94 12.54 39.03
C LYS A 305 2.76 13.34 40.05
N ARG A 306 3.37 14.46 39.64
CA ARG A 306 4.11 15.35 40.56
C ARG A 306 3.18 16.05 41.53
N SER A 307 2.07 16.61 41.05
CA SER A 307 1.01 17.20 41.86
C SER A 307 0.46 16.21 42.89
N ASP A 308 0.10 15.00 42.46
CA ASP A 308 -0.43 13.94 43.34
C ASP A 308 0.60 13.52 44.40
N SER A 309 1.89 13.47 44.05
CA SER A 309 2.96 13.12 44.99
C SER A 309 3.18 14.22 46.04
N ALA A 310 3.19 15.49 45.62
CA ALA A 310 3.32 16.64 46.52
C ALA A 310 2.12 16.73 47.47
N PHE A 311 0.91 16.46 46.98
CA PHE A 311 -0.30 16.42 47.78
C PHE A 311 -0.28 15.27 48.81
N LYS A 312 0.15 14.06 48.42
CA LYS A 312 0.31 12.92 49.34
C LYS A 312 1.33 13.20 50.43
N GLU A 313 2.45 13.86 50.10
CA GLU A 313 3.46 14.26 51.08
C GLU A 313 2.89 15.29 52.08
N LEU A 314 2.19 16.31 51.57
CA LEU A 314 1.49 17.30 52.40
C LEU A 314 0.48 16.64 53.35
N GLU A 315 -0.34 15.72 52.83
CA GLU A 315 -1.38 15.04 53.61
C GLU A 315 -0.76 14.21 54.74
N LYS A 316 0.31 13.45 54.44
CA LYS A 316 1.06 12.68 55.43
C LYS A 316 1.62 13.57 56.54
N ARG A 317 2.31 14.66 56.18
CA ARG A 317 2.91 15.59 57.15
C ARG A 317 1.87 16.36 57.96
N SER A 318 0.73 16.70 57.35
CA SER A 318 -0.40 17.32 58.05
C SER A 318 -1.01 16.37 59.10
N LYS A 319 -1.17 15.07 58.77
CA LYS A 319 -1.62 14.05 59.73
C LYS A 319 -0.63 13.86 60.89
N GLU A 320 0.68 13.83 60.61
CA GLU A 320 1.74 13.76 61.62
C GLU A 320 1.73 14.98 62.56
N LEU A 321 1.52 16.19 62.02
CA LEU A 321 1.44 17.41 62.81
C LEU A 321 0.22 17.40 63.75
N ARG A 322 -0.98 17.07 63.23
CA ARG A 322 -2.22 16.99 64.04
C ARG A 322 -2.10 15.99 65.19
N SER A 323 -1.49 14.83 64.92
CA SER A 323 -1.30 13.79 65.93
C SER A 323 -0.23 14.16 66.98
N LEU A 324 0.68 15.09 66.68
CA LEU A 324 1.61 15.65 67.66
C LEU A 324 0.98 16.75 68.49
N GLU A 325 0.22 17.65 67.86
CA GLU A 325 -0.52 18.72 68.55
C GLU A 325 -1.51 18.14 69.56
N ASN A 326 -2.19 17.04 69.23
CA ASN A 326 -3.08 16.33 70.15
C ASN A 326 -2.37 15.72 71.37
N ARG A 327 -1.08 15.38 71.27
CA ARG A 327 -0.32 14.70 72.34
C ARG A 327 0.46 15.65 73.25
N TYR A 328 1.01 16.73 72.69
CA TYR A 328 1.95 17.62 73.40
C TYR A 328 1.51 19.09 73.43
N GLY A 329 0.30 19.38 72.92
CA GLY A 329 -0.26 20.72 72.85
C GLY A 329 0.35 21.61 71.73
N PRO A 330 -0.25 22.78 71.47
CA PRO A 330 0.07 23.61 70.29
C PRO A 330 1.49 24.20 70.30
N TYR A 331 2.09 24.35 71.49
CA TYR A 331 3.35 25.07 71.67
C TYR A 331 4.59 24.23 71.31
N SER A 332 4.48 22.90 71.27
CA SER A 332 5.58 21.97 70.93
C SER A 332 5.89 21.88 69.42
N SER A 333 5.11 22.54 68.56
CA SER A 333 5.02 22.18 67.12
C SER A 333 5.38 23.29 66.13
N LYS A 334 5.84 24.48 66.57
CA LYS A 334 6.04 25.64 65.66
C LYS A 334 6.93 25.35 64.45
N GLU A 335 8.04 24.64 64.61
CA GLU A 335 8.94 24.27 63.50
C GLU A 335 8.28 23.28 62.52
N LYS A 336 7.50 22.33 63.04
CA LYS A 336 6.77 21.36 62.21
C LYS A 336 5.62 22.00 61.46
N LYS A 337 4.98 23.02 62.04
CA LYS A 337 3.97 23.84 61.38
C LYS A 337 4.54 24.59 60.17
N ALA A 338 5.70 25.24 60.33
CA ALA A 338 6.39 25.90 59.22
C ALA A 338 6.75 24.92 58.07
N LYS A 339 7.15 23.68 58.39
CA LYS A 339 7.39 22.64 57.38
C LYS A 339 6.13 22.22 56.62
N VAL A 340 4.99 22.11 57.31
CA VAL A 340 3.69 21.82 56.66
C VAL A 340 3.26 22.99 55.77
N ASP A 341 3.44 24.23 56.21
CA ASP A 341 3.12 25.42 55.41
C ASP A 341 3.99 25.50 54.14
N ALA A 342 5.29 25.19 54.24
CA ALA A 342 6.18 25.11 53.08
C ALA A 342 5.76 23.99 52.10
N LEU A 343 5.37 22.82 52.60
CA LEU A 343 4.84 21.74 51.76
C LEU A 343 3.51 22.10 51.12
N LYS A 344 2.67 22.89 51.80
CA LYS A 344 1.41 23.38 51.25
C LYS A 344 1.67 24.30 50.06
N MET A 345 2.57 25.27 50.22
CA MET A 345 3.00 26.15 49.13
C MET A 345 3.53 25.36 47.93
N LYS A 346 4.36 24.34 48.16
CA LYS A 346 4.87 23.46 47.10
C LYS A 346 3.76 22.65 46.42
N ALA A 347 2.81 22.11 47.18
CA ALA A 347 1.69 21.35 46.62
C ALA A 347 0.77 22.25 45.77
N ASP A 348 0.50 23.47 46.23
CA ASP A 348 -0.27 24.46 45.48
C ASP A 348 0.46 24.88 44.20
N GLU A 349 1.79 25.04 44.22
CA GLU A 349 2.60 25.33 43.04
C GLU A 349 2.55 24.20 42.00
N GLU A 350 2.71 22.94 42.41
CA GLU A 350 2.64 21.77 41.51
C GLU A 350 1.22 21.57 40.96
N LYS A 351 0.18 21.84 41.76
CA LYS A 351 -1.21 21.84 41.30
C LYS A 351 -1.44 22.88 40.20
N ASN A 352 -0.95 24.12 40.39
CA ASN A 352 -1.07 25.18 39.38
C ASN A 352 -0.34 24.82 38.08
N LYS A 353 0.83 24.17 38.15
CA LYS A 353 1.55 23.65 36.97
C LYS A 353 0.73 22.60 36.23
N TYR A 354 0.09 21.69 36.94
CA TYR A 354 -0.78 20.67 36.36
C TYR A 354 -2.02 21.28 35.69
N GLU A 355 -2.74 22.19 36.36
CA GLU A 355 -3.91 22.87 35.80
C GLU A 355 -3.57 23.65 34.53
N LYS A 356 -2.43 24.36 34.52
CA LYS A 356 -1.92 25.04 33.32
C LYS A 356 -1.62 24.05 32.20
N SER A 357 -0.96 22.94 32.49
CA SER A 357 -0.64 21.91 31.50
C SER A 357 -1.89 21.30 30.87
N SER A 358 -2.91 21.04 31.69
CA SER A 358 -4.18 20.49 31.22
C SER A 358 -4.96 21.46 30.32
N GLY A 359 -4.96 22.75 30.66
CA GLY A 359 -5.51 23.80 29.79
C GLY A 359 -4.80 23.86 28.44
N ILE A 360 -3.46 23.75 28.42
CA ILE A 360 -2.67 23.70 27.19
C ILE A 360 -3.05 22.47 26.35
N THR A 361 -3.13 21.28 26.96
CA THR A 361 -3.50 20.05 26.23
C THR A 361 -4.86 20.15 25.57
N ARG A 362 -5.88 20.69 26.26
CA ARG A 362 -7.23 20.86 25.71
C ARG A 362 -7.25 21.83 24.54
N ALA A 363 -6.64 23.00 24.70
CA ALA A 363 -6.55 24.00 23.64
C ALA A 363 -5.78 23.46 22.42
N MET A 364 -4.66 22.77 22.66
CA MET A 364 -3.85 22.17 21.62
C MET A 364 -4.60 21.09 20.87
N THR A 365 -5.28 20.17 21.57
CA THR A 365 -6.10 19.12 20.95
C THR A 365 -7.15 19.72 20.03
N LEU A 366 -7.93 20.69 20.51
CA LEU A 366 -8.98 21.32 19.71
C LEU A 366 -8.41 22.03 18.48
N ASN A 367 -7.40 22.88 18.66
CA ASN A 367 -6.78 23.64 17.57
C ASN A 367 -6.15 22.71 16.52
N ASN A 368 -5.49 21.64 16.97
CA ASN A 368 -4.86 20.66 16.10
C ASN A 368 -5.90 19.89 15.28
N LEU A 369 -7.03 19.51 15.88
CA LEU A 369 -8.12 18.86 15.13
C LEU A 369 -8.79 19.83 14.16
N GLN A 370 -9.09 21.06 14.59
CA GLN A 370 -9.71 22.10 13.76
C GLN A 370 -8.87 22.48 12.53
N THR A 371 -7.53 22.43 12.65
CA THR A 371 -6.62 22.77 11.54
C THR A 371 -6.15 21.55 10.76
N GLY A 372 -6.03 20.40 11.41
CA GLY A 372 -5.54 19.16 10.81
C GLY A 372 -6.55 18.48 9.89
N PHE A 373 -7.81 18.37 10.32
CA PHE A 373 -8.84 17.70 9.51
C PHE A 373 -9.13 18.38 8.16
N PRO A 374 -9.27 19.72 8.06
CA PRO A 374 -9.53 20.36 6.78
C PRO A 374 -8.43 20.05 5.75
N ASN A 375 -7.17 20.17 6.17
CA ASN A 375 -6.02 19.92 5.31
C ASN A 375 -5.97 18.46 4.84
N LEU A 376 -6.22 17.52 5.76
CA LEU A 376 -6.29 16.09 5.44
C LEU A 376 -7.36 15.78 4.41
N PHE A 377 -8.61 16.16 4.69
CA PHE A 377 -9.73 15.78 3.84
C PHE A 377 -9.70 16.51 2.50
N GLN A 378 -9.24 17.77 2.47
CA GLN A 378 -9.04 18.49 1.20
C GLN A 378 -8.01 17.79 0.31
N ALA A 379 -6.88 17.34 0.88
CA ALA A 379 -5.87 16.59 0.13
C ALA A 379 -6.44 15.28 -0.41
N MET A 380 -7.16 14.51 0.41
CA MET A 380 -7.76 13.23 0.02
C MET A 380 -8.91 13.40 -0.99
N THR A 381 -9.73 14.45 -0.88
CA THR A 381 -10.78 14.78 -1.86
C THR A 381 -10.15 15.13 -3.20
N GLY A 382 -9.17 16.04 -3.24
CA GLY A 382 -8.50 16.43 -4.48
C GLY A 382 -7.84 15.23 -5.17
N PHE A 383 -7.13 14.42 -4.39
CA PHE A 383 -6.49 13.20 -4.87
C PHE A 383 -7.47 12.16 -5.42
N SER A 384 -8.56 11.88 -4.68
CA SER A 384 -9.57 10.91 -5.11
C SER A 384 -10.27 11.38 -6.40
N SER A 385 -10.52 12.68 -6.53
CA SER A 385 -11.08 13.28 -7.76
C SER A 385 -10.18 13.04 -8.97
N VAL A 386 -8.88 13.31 -8.84
CA VAL A 386 -7.90 13.08 -9.91
C VAL A 386 -7.84 11.60 -10.27
N PHE A 387 -7.89 10.69 -9.30
CA PHE A 387 -7.91 9.25 -9.56
C PHE A 387 -9.14 8.78 -10.33
N VAL A 388 -10.32 9.29 -9.98
CA VAL A 388 -11.57 8.98 -10.71
C VAL A 388 -11.46 9.45 -12.16
N GLN A 389 -10.97 10.66 -12.39
CA GLN A 389 -10.80 11.21 -13.73
C GLN A 389 -9.76 10.42 -14.54
N ALA A 390 -8.62 10.09 -13.92
CA ALA A 390 -7.56 9.33 -14.53
C ALA A 390 -8.04 7.94 -14.98
N TYR A 391 -8.72 7.19 -14.10
CA TYR A 391 -9.26 5.87 -14.47
C TYR A 391 -10.44 5.95 -15.43
N SER A 392 -11.27 6.98 -15.34
CA SER A 392 -12.33 7.21 -16.34
C SER A 392 -11.70 7.41 -17.73
N SER A 393 -10.61 8.17 -17.82
CA SER A 393 -9.87 8.38 -19.08
C SER A 393 -9.34 7.06 -19.63
N VAL A 394 -8.68 6.25 -18.80
CA VAL A 394 -8.11 4.96 -19.22
C VAL A 394 -9.20 3.97 -19.63
N TYR A 395 -10.31 3.91 -18.87
CA TYR A 395 -11.44 3.02 -19.20
C TYR A 395 -12.18 3.46 -20.47
N ASN A 396 -12.36 4.77 -20.68
CA ASN A 396 -13.08 5.31 -21.83
C ASN A 396 -12.22 5.37 -23.11
N HIS A 397 -10.89 5.39 -23.00
CA HIS A 397 -9.99 5.27 -24.15
C HIS A 397 -10.35 4.03 -25.01
N ARG A 398 -10.81 2.95 -24.37
CA ARG A 398 -11.33 1.74 -25.02
C ARG A 398 -12.68 1.93 -25.73
N MET A 399 -13.58 2.77 -25.21
CA MET A 399 -14.89 3.01 -25.84
C MET A 399 -14.75 3.80 -27.14
N SER A 400 -13.80 4.74 -27.20
CA SER A 400 -13.55 5.53 -28.41
C SER A 400 -12.83 4.74 -29.51
N SER A 401 -12.04 3.72 -29.17
CA SER A 401 -11.38 2.85 -30.14
C SER A 401 -12.26 1.70 -30.65
N ALA A 402 -13.40 1.44 -30.00
CA ALA A 402 -14.34 0.36 -30.33
C ALA A 402 -15.52 0.80 -31.21
N LEU A 403 -15.66 2.08 -31.54
CA LEU A 403 -16.65 2.55 -32.52
C LEU A 403 -16.06 2.41 -33.93
N PRO A 404 -16.60 1.53 -34.80
CA PRO A 404 -16.33 1.63 -36.22
C PRO A 404 -16.91 2.95 -36.71
N LEU A 405 -16.17 3.66 -37.55
CA LEU A 405 -16.72 4.67 -38.45
C LEU A 405 -17.79 3.99 -39.32
N THR A 406 -19.03 3.90 -38.83
CA THR A 406 -20.18 3.72 -39.70
C THR A 406 -20.39 5.04 -40.40
N SER A 407 -19.98 5.03 -41.66
CA SER A 407 -20.22 5.98 -42.73
C SER A 407 -21.31 7.00 -42.42
N ILE A 408 -20.89 8.26 -42.32
CA ILE A 408 -21.71 9.37 -42.77
C ILE A 408 -21.70 9.29 -44.30
N GLU A 409 -22.72 8.67 -44.89
CA GLU A 409 -23.11 8.94 -46.27
C GLU A 409 -24.42 9.73 -46.23
N PHE A 410 -24.29 10.99 -46.68
CA PHE A 410 -25.26 12.04 -47.04
C PHE A 410 -26.60 12.16 -46.31
#